data_AF-F3KHG6-F1
#
_entry.id   AF-F3KHG6-F1
#
_cell.length_a   1.000
_cell.length_b   1.000
_cell.length_c   1.000
_cell.angle_alpha   90.00
_cell.angle_beta   90.00
_cell.angle_gamma   90.00
#
_symmetry.space_group_name_H-M   'P 1'
#
loop_
_entity.id
_entity.type
_entity.pdbx_description
1 polymer ?
#
loop_
_entity_poly.entity_id
_entity_poly.type
_entity_poly.pdbx_seq_one_letter_code
_entity_poly.pdbx_strand_id
1 'polypeptide(L)' 'MDVHPSGYYAWQKQPKSQRTKANERLTGLIKQFWLESGGVYGYRKIHCDLRDHGERCGENRVYRLMNRLTCGMNMSGLLP' A
#
# COMPACT_ATOMS: atom_id res chain seq x y z
N MET A 1 18.25 -11.52 -39.93
CA MET A 1 17.59 -11.50 -38.61
C MET A 1 17.38 -10.04 -38.23
N ASP A 2 16.21 -9.48 -38.53
CA ASP A 2 15.87 -8.10 -38.16
C ASP A 2 14.89 -8.15 -36.98
N VAL A 3 15.44 -8.03 -35.78
CA VAL A 3 14.65 -8.02 -34.55
C VAL A 3 14.35 -6.57 -34.24
N HIS A 4 13.17 -6.10 -34.65
CA HIS A 4 12.68 -4.77 -34.26
C HIS A 4 12.76 -4.60 -32.72
N PRO A 5 13.47 -3.59 -32.19
CA PRO A 5 13.60 -3.37 -30.74
C PRO A 5 12.31 -2.85 -30.08
N SER A 6 11.21 -2.69 -30.82
CA SER A 6 9.96 -2.10 -30.31
C SER A 6 9.14 -3.02 -29.41
N GLY A 7 9.45 -4.32 -29.35
CA GLY A 7 8.86 -5.25 -28.36
C GLY A 7 9.55 -5.21 -26.98
N TYR A 8 10.80 -4.73 -26.92
CA TYR A 8 11.63 -4.85 -25.71
C TYR A 8 11.16 -3.95 -24.55
N TYR A 9 10.28 -2.98 -24.80
CA TYR A 9 9.76 -2.08 -23.75
C TYR A 9 8.25 -2.24 -23.47
N ALA A 10 7.56 -3.21 -24.09
CA ALA A 10 6.11 -3.38 -23.91
C ALA A 10 5.71 -3.84 -22.49
N TRP A 11 6.60 -4.55 -21.79
CA TRP A 11 6.41 -4.94 -20.38
C TRP A 11 6.60 -3.76 -19.40
N GLN A 12 7.20 -2.66 -19.86
CA GLN A 12 7.54 -1.49 -19.04
C GLN A 12 6.38 -0.48 -18.91
N LYS A 13 5.38 -0.59 -19.79
CA LYS A 13 4.16 0.24 -19.78
C LYS A 13 2.92 -0.60 -19.49
N GLN A 14 2.92 -1.39 -18.41
CA GLN A 14 1.64 -1.93 -17.94
C GLN A 14 0.80 -0.76 -17.40
N PRO A 15 -0.36 -0.43 -18.00
CA PRO A 15 -1.26 0.57 -17.45
C PRO A 15 -1.59 0.13 -16.02
N LYS A 16 -1.45 1.05 -15.05
CA LYS A 16 -1.66 0.74 -13.62
C LYS A 16 -2.98 -0.01 -13.48
N SER A 17 -2.89 -1.31 -13.17
CA SER A 17 -4.04 -2.18 -13.02
C SER A 17 -5.03 -1.56 -12.03
N GLN A 18 -6.31 -1.85 -12.17
CA GLN A 18 -7.34 -1.33 -11.25
C GLN A 18 -6.96 -1.59 -9.77
N ARG A 19 -6.29 -2.72 -9.51
CA ARG A 19 -5.72 -3.07 -8.21
C ARG A 19 -4.63 -2.09 -7.74
N THR A 20 -3.76 -1.63 -8.63
CA THR A 20 -2.71 -0.65 -8.31
C THR A 20 -3.34 0.70 -7.97
N LYS A 21 -4.33 1.17 -8.74
CA LYS A 21 -5.05 2.41 -8.43
C LYS A 21 -5.77 2.34 -7.08
N ALA A 22 -6.44 1.23 -6.79
CA ALA A 22 -7.08 0.99 -5.49
C ALA A 22 -6.04 0.94 -4.35
N ASN A 23 -4.88 0.32 -4.59
CA ASN A 23 -3.79 0.30 -3.62
C ASN A 23 -3.22 1.70 -3.39
N GLU A 24 -3.03 2.52 -4.43
CA GLU A 24 -2.55 3.91 -4.30
C GLU A 24 -3.52 4.76 -3.47
N ARG A 25 -4.84 4.65 -3.72
CA ARG A 25 -5.87 5.30 -2.90
C ARG A 25 -5.77 4.89 -1.44
N LEU A 26 -5.72 3.58 -1.18
CA LEU A 26 -5.64 3.03 0.16
C LEU A 26 -4.34 3.43 0.88
N THR A 27 -3.25 3.48 0.13
CA THR A 27 -1.93 3.91 0.60
C THR A 27 -1.94 5.38 1.02
N GLY A 28 -2.69 6.23 0.33
CA GLY A 28 -2.91 7.62 0.72
C GLY A 28 -3.65 7.74 2.05
N LEU A 29 -4.74 6.97 2.24
CA LEU A 29 -5.49 6.93 3.49
C LEU A 29 -4.62 6.45 4.66
N ILE A 30 -3.89 5.35 4.47
CA ILE A 30 -2.97 4.80 5.48
C ILE A 30 -1.96 5.86 5.93
N LYS A 31 -1.37 6.62 4.99
CA LYS A 31 -0.45 7.71 5.30
C LYS A 31 -1.12 8.83 6.08
N GLN A 32 -2.33 9.20 5.69
CA GLN A 32 -3.08 10.27 6.35
C GLN A 32 -3.35 9.90 7.82
N PHE A 33 -3.95 8.74 8.08
CA PHE A 33 -4.22 8.27 9.44
C PHE A 33 -2.94 8.12 10.26
N TRP A 34 -1.85 7.65 9.65
CA TRP A 34 -0.55 7.54 10.33
C TRP A 34 0.02 8.91 10.71
N LEU A 35 -0.09 9.92 9.84
CA LEU A 35 0.35 11.29 10.10
C LEU A 35 -0.54 11.98 11.15
N GLU A 36 -1.86 11.84 11.06
CA GLU A 36 -2.81 12.36 12.06
C GLU A 36 -2.55 11.77 13.45
N SER A 37 -2.09 10.53 13.50
CA SER A 37 -1.73 9.84 14.75
C SER A 37 -0.31 10.17 15.27
N GLY A 38 0.42 11.07 14.60
CA GLY A 38 1.79 11.44 14.98
C GLY A 38 2.83 10.34 14.75
N GLY A 39 2.53 9.36 13.89
CA GLY A 39 3.44 8.26 13.54
C GLY A 39 3.57 7.14 14.58
N VAL A 40 2.77 7.19 15.65
CA VAL A 40 2.80 6.20 16.76
C VAL A 40 1.96 4.95 16.43
N TYR A 41 0.98 5.07 15.53
CA TYR A 41 0.03 3.99 15.27
C TYR A 41 0.63 2.90 14.39
N GLY A 42 0.61 1.67 14.90
CA GLY A 42 0.91 0.48 14.12
C GLY A 42 -0.22 0.11 13.14
N TYR A 43 0.08 -0.80 12.23
CA TYR A 43 -0.82 -1.23 11.15
C TYR A 43 -2.18 -1.76 11.63
N ARG A 44 -2.26 -2.32 12.85
CA ARG A 44 -3.52 -2.75 13.50
C ARG A 44 -4.46 -1.60 13.81
N LYS A 45 -3.95 -0.51 14.40
CA LYS A 45 -4.78 0.67 14.72
C LYS A 45 -5.28 1.33 13.43
N ILE A 46 -4.39 1.50 12.46
CA ILE A 46 -4.74 2.04 11.15
C ILE A 46 -5.77 1.15 10.43
N HIS A 47 -5.70 -0.17 10.60
CA HIS A 47 -6.73 -1.09 10.08
C HIS A 47 -8.09 -0.87 10.73
N CYS A 48 -8.13 -0.67 12.06
CA CYS A 48 -9.35 -0.30 12.76
C CYS A 48 -9.91 1.05 12.27
N ASP A 49 -9.07 2.07 12.13
CA ASP A 49 -9.48 3.40 11.65
C ASP A 49 -10.01 3.34 10.21
N LEU A 50 -9.35 2.57 9.34
CA LEU A 50 -9.82 2.31 7.98
C LEU A 50 -11.18 1.60 7.97
N ARG A 51 -11.39 0.64 8.88
CA ARG A 51 -12.67 -0.06 9.00
C ARG A 51 -13.77 0.89 9.47
N ASP A 52 -13.49 1.76 10.42
CA ASP A 52 -14.41 2.78 10.91
C ASP A 52 -14.77 3.79 9.81
N HIS A 53 -13.78 4.15 9.00
CA HIS A 53 -13.95 4.95 7.79
C HIS A 53 -14.75 4.23 6.67
N GLY A 54 -15.17 2.98 6.88
CA GLY A 54 -15.98 2.20 5.93
C GLY A 54 -15.17 1.47 4.85
N GLU A 55 -13.84 1.46 4.93
CA GLU A 55 -12.99 0.79 3.95
C GLU A 55 -12.89 -0.71 4.26
N ARG A 56 -13.41 -1.54 3.34
CA ARG A 56 -13.38 -3.01 3.45
C ARG A 56 -12.02 -3.57 3.02
N CYS A 57 -11.00 -3.30 3.80
CA CYS A 57 -9.65 -3.84 3.59
C CYS A 57 -9.27 -4.87 4.66
N GLY A 58 -8.54 -5.91 4.24
CA GLY A 58 -7.97 -6.90 5.15
C GLY A 58 -6.70 -6.40 5.82
N GLU A 59 -6.46 -6.84 7.06
CA GLU A 59 -5.27 -6.49 7.85
C GLU A 59 -3.96 -6.78 7.08
N ASN A 60 -3.86 -7.95 6.42
CA ASN A 60 -2.70 -8.33 5.61
C ASN A 60 -2.46 -7.37 4.42
N ARG A 61 -3.52 -6.75 3.88
CA ARG A 61 -3.39 -5.78 2.78
C ARG A 61 -2.80 -4.46 3.29
N VAL A 62 -3.28 -3.99 4.45
CA VAL A 62 -2.74 -2.79 5.12
C VAL A 62 -1.28 -3.01 5.48
N TYR A 63 -0.95 -4.16 6.09
CA TYR A 63 0.42 -4.56 6.42
C TYR A 63 1.35 -4.51 5.20
N ARG A 64 0.96 -5.16 4.09
CA ARG A 64 1.77 -5.16 2.86
C ARG A 64 1.95 -3.77 2.26
N LEU A 65 0.95 -2.90 2.37
CA LEU A 65 1.04 -1.53 1.86
C LEU A 65 1.92 -0.65 2.75
N MET A 66 1.81 -0.74 4.08
CA MET A 66 2.74 -0.08 5.00
C MET A 66 4.18 -0.55 4.79
N ASN A 67 4.39 -1.86 4.61
CA ASN A 67 5.71 -2.41 4.33
C ASN A 67 6.29 -1.93 2.98
N ARG A 68 5.42 -1.67 1.98
CA ARG A 68 5.84 -1.05 0.71
C ARG A 68 6.09 0.44 0.82
N LEU A 69 5.39 1.12 1.72
CA LEU A 69 5.49 2.56 1.90
C LEU A 69 6.81 2.98 2.54
N THR A 70 7.32 2.18 3.45
CA THR A 70 8.47 2.56 4.26
C THR A 70 9.19 1.33 4.80
N CYS A 71 10.50 1.29 4.62
CA CYS A 71 11.43 0.37 5.29
C CYS A 71 11.59 0.67 6.80
N GLY A 72 10.62 1.35 7.45
CA GLY A 72 10.83 1.90 8.80
C GLY A 72 9.62 2.48 9.53
N MET A 73 8.38 2.37 9.03
CA MET A 73 7.22 2.56 9.90
C MET A 73 7.24 1.46 10.95
N ASN A 74 7.28 1.85 12.22
CA ASN A 74 7.52 0.98 13.35
C ASN A 74 6.56 -0.24 13.32
N MET A 75 7.08 -1.40 12.95
CA MET A 75 6.31 -2.64 12.78
C MET A 75 6.05 -3.37 14.10
N SER A 76 6.31 -2.73 15.24
CA SER A 76 6.33 -3.32 16.59
C SER A 76 4.95 -3.77 17.13
N GLY A 77 4.00 -4.06 16.25
CA GLY A 77 2.66 -4.56 16.60
C GLY A 77 2.30 -5.98 16.13
N LEU A 78 3.26 -6.79 15.66
CA LEU A 78 3.12 -8.23 15.35
C LEU A 78 4.24 -8.96 16.08
N LEU A 79 4.08 -9.96 16.95
CA LEU A 79 3.01 -10.83 17.50
C LEU A 79 3.54 -11.24 18.93
N PRO A 80 2.89 -12.11 19.75
CA PRO A 80 3.49 -12.53 21.03
C PRO A 80 4.79 -13.32 20.86
#